data_AF-A0A2M7R8E7-F1
#
_entry.id   AF-A0A2M7R8E7-F1
#
_cell.length_a   1.000
_cell.length_b   1.000
_cell.length_c   1.000
_cell.angle_alpha   90.00
_cell.angle_beta   90.00
_cell.angle_gamma   90.00
#
_symmetry.space_group_name_H-M   'P 1'
#
loop_
_entity.id
_entity.type
_entity.pdbx_description
1 polymer ?
#
loop_
_entity_poly.entity_id
_entity_poly.type
_entity_poly.pdbx_seq_one_letter_code
_entity_poly.pdbx_strand_id
1 'polypeptide(L)'
;MIISDKCSFECSLKIENEMIQMEERKKLSPQLSIDRCPECGSVNLISDYDTGEVACGDCGFVLPDPVIDEGPEWRAYTQEEEAERSRVGMPGNLNVHDKSLSTTLKPIHRDAFGRAL
;
A
#
# COMPACT_ATOMS: atom_id res chain seq x y z
N MET A 1 34.96 -25.19 -25.17
CA MET A 1 35.06 -24.60 -23.82
C MET A 1 33.84 -23.70 -23.65
N ILE A 2 32.67 -24.28 -23.34
CA ILE A 2 31.35 -23.61 -23.24
C ILE A 2 30.89 -23.74 -21.78
N ILE A 3 31.58 -23.07 -20.86
CA ILE A 3 31.26 -23.10 -19.41
C ILE A 3 31.19 -21.67 -18.84
N SER A 4 30.89 -20.67 -19.68
CA SER A 4 30.74 -19.27 -19.25
C SER A 4 29.29 -18.78 -19.34
N ASP A 5 28.46 -19.37 -20.20
CA ASP A 5 27.11 -18.89 -20.47
C ASP A 5 26.04 -19.50 -19.54
N LYS A 6 26.35 -20.63 -18.88
CA LYS A 6 25.41 -21.29 -17.96
C LYS A 6 25.16 -20.47 -16.69
N CYS A 7 26.18 -19.75 -16.19
CA CYS A 7 26.05 -18.95 -14.97
C CYS A 7 25.16 -17.71 -15.19
N SER A 8 25.26 -17.06 -16.36
CA SER A 8 24.43 -15.90 -16.73
C SER A 8 22.98 -16.28 -17.02
N PHE A 9 22.75 -17.44 -17.65
CA PHE A 9 21.40 -17.99 -17.88
C PHE A 9 20.74 -18.46 -16.59
N GLU A 10 21.48 -19.15 -15.71
CA GLU A 10 20.95 -19.61 -14.42
C GLU A 10 20.60 -18.43 -13.50
N CYS A 11 21.35 -17.32 -13.56
CA CYS A 11 21.03 -16.10 -12.81
C CYS A 11 19.77 -15.42 -13.34
N SER A 12 19.60 -15.35 -14.67
CA SER A 12 18.41 -14.76 -15.30
C SER A 12 17.13 -15.56 -15.01
N LEU A 13 17.21 -16.89 -15.08
CA LEU A 13 16.11 -17.80 -14.69
C LEU A 13 15.81 -17.76 -13.19
N LYS A 14 16.82 -17.51 -12.34
CA LYS A 14 16.61 -17.32 -10.88
C LYS A 14 15.85 -16.03 -10.59
N ILE A 15 16.18 -14.94 -11.29
CA ILE A 15 15.49 -13.66 -11.15
C ILE A 15 14.04 -13.78 -11.63
N GLU A 16 13.78 -14.42 -12.79
CA GLU A 16 12.41 -14.66 -13.27
C GLU A 16 11.59 -15.52 -12.30
N ASN A 17 12.18 -16.60 -11.74
CA ASN A 17 11.52 -17.44 -10.75
C ASN A 17 11.27 -16.71 -9.41
N GLU A 18 12.19 -15.86 -8.94
CA GLU A 18 11.99 -15.05 -7.73
C GLU A 18 10.88 -14.00 -7.92
N MET A 19 10.76 -13.42 -9.12
CA MET A 19 9.68 -12.48 -9.45
C MET A 19 8.31 -13.16 -9.45
N ILE A 20 8.21 -14.37 -10.01
CA ILE A 20 6.98 -15.19 -9.96
C ILE A 20 6.60 -15.50 -8.50
N GLN A 21 7.58 -15.81 -7.65
CA GLN A 21 7.35 -16.08 -6.22
C GLN A 21 6.88 -14.84 -5.43
N MET A 22 7.31 -13.63 -5.82
CA MET A 22 6.83 -12.37 -5.22
C MET A 22 5.39 -12.04 -5.62
N GLU A 23 4.99 -12.33 -6.86
CA GLU A 23 3.62 -12.18 -7.36
C GLU A 23 2.63 -13.06 -6.57
N GLU A 24 3.01 -14.31 -6.26
CA GLU A 24 2.20 -15.22 -5.44
C GLU A 24 2.11 -14.79 -3.97
N ARG A 25 3.18 -14.22 -3.39
CA ARG A 25 3.15 -13.69 -2.00
C ARG A 25 2.26 -12.45 -1.85
N LYS A 26 2.15 -11.60 -2.88
CA LYS A 26 1.22 -10.45 -2.88
C LYS A 26 -0.24 -10.86 -2.92
N LYS A 27 -0.57 -12.06 -3.43
CA LYS A 27 -1.94 -12.59 -3.40
C LYS A 27 -2.36 -13.11 -2.02
N LEU A 28 -1.49 -13.01 -1.02
CA LEU A 28 -1.73 -13.44 0.35
C LEU A 28 -1.82 -12.26 1.32
N SER A 29 -2.44 -11.15 0.91
CA SER A 29 -3.33 -10.48 1.86
C SER A 29 -4.68 -11.20 1.74
N PRO A 30 -5.13 -11.95 2.76
CA PRO A 30 -6.56 -12.16 2.87
C PRO A 30 -7.13 -10.78 3.23
N GLN A 31 -7.37 -9.94 2.22
CA GLN A 31 -8.56 -9.11 2.27
C GLN A 31 -9.66 -10.16 2.37
N LEU A 32 -10.08 -10.46 3.60
CA LEU A 32 -11.13 -11.42 3.87
C LEU A 32 -12.40 -10.73 3.36
N SER A 33 -12.59 -10.72 2.04
CA SER A 33 -13.78 -10.22 1.40
C SER A 33 -14.89 -11.20 1.76
N ILE A 34 -15.47 -10.98 2.94
CA ILE A 34 -16.64 -11.71 3.40
C ILE A 34 -17.78 -11.25 2.50
N ASP A 35 -17.90 -11.89 1.35
CA ASP A 35 -18.92 -11.58 0.35
C ASP A 35 -20.31 -12.06 0.79
N ARG A 36 -20.40 -12.78 1.91
CA ARG A 36 -21.62 -13.43 2.41
C ARG A 36 -21.71 -13.40 3.93
N CYS A 37 -22.92 -13.16 4.43
CA CYS A 37 -23.20 -13.24 5.86
C CYS A 37 -23.00 -14.68 6.40
N PRO A 38 -22.28 -14.89 7.51
CA PRO A 38 -22.05 -16.22 8.08
C PRO A 38 -23.32 -16.84 8.70
N GLU A 39 -24.30 -16.04 9.08
CA GLU A 39 -25.55 -16.50 9.70
C GLU A 39 -26.61 -16.91 8.67
N CYS A 40 -26.87 -16.06 7.67
CA CYS A 40 -27.96 -16.27 6.71
C CYS A 40 -27.48 -16.61 5.28
N GLY A 41 -26.18 -16.52 5.00
CA GLY A 41 -25.62 -16.74 3.67
C GLY A 41 -26.03 -15.68 2.63
N SER A 42 -26.69 -14.60 3.04
CA SER A 42 -27.10 -13.54 2.13
C SER A 42 -25.92 -12.67 1.69
N VAL A 43 -26.07 -12.05 0.52
CA VAL A 43 -25.08 -11.16 -0.12
C VAL A 43 -25.41 -9.68 0.18
N ASN A 44 -26.53 -9.41 0.85
CA ASN A 44 -27.01 -8.08 1.14
C ASN A 44 -26.29 -7.48 2.36
N LEU A 45 -25.06 -7.03 2.12
CA LEU A 45 -24.20 -6.39 3.12
C LEU A 45 -24.23 -4.88 2.93
N ILE A 46 -24.58 -4.16 4.00
CA ILE A 46 -24.70 -2.71 4.05
C ILE A 46 -23.56 -2.20 4.93
N SER A 47 -22.68 -1.39 4.35
CA SER A 47 -21.59 -0.73 5.08
C SER A 47 -22.06 0.64 5.60
N ASP A 48 -21.96 0.85 6.90
CA ASP A 48 -22.14 2.16 7.53
C ASP A 48 -20.76 2.84 7.64
N TYR A 49 -20.59 3.95 6.92
CA TYR A 49 -19.34 4.71 6.92
C TYR A 49 -19.14 5.55 8.18
N ASP A 50 -20.21 5.88 8.91
CA ASP A 50 -20.10 6.69 10.13
C ASP A 50 -19.57 5.86 11.31
N THR A 51 -19.95 4.59 11.39
CA THR A 51 -19.47 3.65 12.42
C THR A 51 -18.33 2.74 11.94
N GLY A 52 -18.14 2.60 10.63
CA GLY A 52 -17.15 1.69 10.03
C GLY A 52 -17.56 0.22 10.10
N GLU A 53 -18.85 -0.06 10.31
CA GLU A 53 -19.39 -1.41 10.48
C GLU A 53 -20.04 -1.92 9.20
N VAL A 54 -20.02 -3.24 8.99
CA VAL A 54 -20.77 -3.88 7.90
C VAL A 54 -21.89 -4.74 8.48
N ALA A 55 -23.13 -4.38 8.22
CA ALA A 55 -24.32 -5.07 8.69
C ALA A 55 -25.04 -5.81 7.56
N CYS A 56 -25.56 -6.99 7.84
CA CYS A 56 -26.44 -7.70 6.92
C CYS A 56 -27.86 -7.10 6.96
N GLY A 57 -28.41 -6.72 5.80
CA GLY A 57 -29.76 -6.16 5.70
C GLY A 57 -30.89 -7.15 5.96
N ASP A 58 -30.62 -8.45 5.89
CA ASP A 58 -31.65 -9.50 6.00
C ASP A 58 -31.76 -10.10 7.40
N CYS A 59 -30.64 -10.26 8.11
CA CYS A 59 -30.61 -10.84 9.46
C CYS A 59 -30.15 -9.87 10.56
N GLY A 60 -29.60 -8.70 10.21
CA GLY A 60 -29.09 -7.71 11.16
C GLY A 60 -27.77 -8.09 11.82
N PHE A 61 -27.08 -9.14 11.34
CA PHE A 61 -25.77 -9.52 11.85
C PHE A 61 -24.71 -8.49 11.44
N VAL A 62 -23.93 -8.00 12.41
CA VAL A 62 -22.79 -7.10 12.18
C VAL A 62 -21.52 -7.92 12.04
N LEU A 63 -20.82 -7.75 10.93
CA LEU A 63 -19.53 -8.41 10.69
C LEU A 63 -18.46 -7.83 11.63
N PRO A 64 -17.55 -8.68 12.15
CA PRO A 64 -16.51 -8.24 13.09
C PRO A 64 -15.36 -7.47 12.44
N ASP A 65 -15.23 -7.52 11.10
CA ASP A 65 -14.17 -6.82 10.38
C ASP A 65 -14.59 -5.38 10.08
N PRO A 66 -13.95 -4.37 10.70
CA PRO A 66 -14.25 -2.98 10.43
C PRO A 66 -13.76 -2.57 9.05
N VAL A 67 -14.52 -1.72 8.36
CA VAL A 67 -14.09 -1.10 7.11
C VAL A 67 -13.02 -0.08 7.45
N ILE A 68 -11.80 -0.28 6.95
CA ILE A 68 -10.71 0.68 7.09
C ILE A 68 -10.86 1.72 5.98
N ASP A 69 -10.96 3.00 6.36
CA ASP A 69 -10.86 4.09 5.39
C ASP A 69 -9.41 4.20 4.90
N GLU A 70 -9.20 3.99 3.60
CA GLU A 70 -7.90 4.14 2.93
C GLU A 70 -7.60 5.60 2.56
N GLY A 71 -8.52 6.52 2.89
CA GLY A 71 -8.36 7.94 2.65
C GLY A 71 -7.22 8.58 3.44
N PRO A 72 -6.70 9.74 2.99
CA PRO A 72 -5.74 10.51 3.76
C PRO A 72 -6.34 10.91 5.11
N GLU A 73 -5.60 10.69 6.20
CA GLU A 73 -6.01 11.11 7.54
C GLU A 73 -6.19 12.65 7.64
N TRP A 74 -5.53 13.42 6.78
CA TRP A 74 -5.63 14.87 6.72
C TRP A 74 -6.71 15.34 5.75
N ARG A 75 -7.54 16.29 6.20
CA ARG A 75 -8.45 17.03 5.32
C ARG A 75 -7.72 18.19 4.64
N ALA A 76 -7.64 18.14 3.32
CA ALA A 76 -7.22 19.24 2.48
C ALA A 76 -8.24 19.42 1.34
N TYR A 77 -8.60 20.67 1.03
CA TYR A 77 -9.52 20.98 -0.06
C TYR A 77 -8.78 21.49 -1.30
N THR A 78 -7.52 21.87 -1.13
CA THR A 78 -6.63 22.42 -2.15
C THR A 78 -5.29 21.68 -2.13
N GLN A 79 -4.57 21.73 -3.25
CA GLN A 79 -3.31 21.00 -3.40
C GLN A 79 -2.18 21.63 -2.55
N GLU A 80 -2.25 22.95 -2.31
CA GLU A 80 -1.31 23.65 -1.43
C GLU A 80 -1.51 23.25 0.03
N GLU A 81 -2.75 23.15 0.50
CA GLU A 81 -3.06 22.68 1.85
C GLU A 81 -2.68 21.21 2.04
N GLU A 82 -2.81 20.38 1.01
CA GLU A 82 -2.37 18.98 1.04
C GLU A 82 -0.86 18.90 1.25
N ALA A 83 -0.07 19.71 0.52
CA ALA A 83 1.38 19.73 0.65
C ALA A 83 1.86 20.23 2.03
N GLU A 84 1.12 21.15 2.66
CA GLU A 84 1.44 21.67 4.00
C GLU A 84 1.04 20.69 5.11
N ARG A 85 -0.12 20.04 4.98
CA ARG A 85 -0.68 19.15 6.02
C ARG A 85 -0.21 17.70 5.90
N SER A 86 0.18 17.27 4.70
CA SER A 86 0.66 15.92 4.48
C SER A 86 1.96 15.69 5.27
N ARG A 87 1.93 14.66 6.11
CA ARG A 87 3.14 14.15 6.78
C ARG A 87 3.94 13.20 5.88
N VAL A 88 3.34 12.79 4.78
CA VAL A 88 3.84 11.72 3.92
C VAL A 88 4.34 12.34 2.62
N GLY A 89 5.40 11.76 2.07
CA GLY A 89 5.89 12.13 0.75
C GLY A 89 5.01 11.60 -0.37
N MET A 90 5.49 11.79 -1.61
CA MET A 90 4.87 11.23 -2.80
C MET A 90 4.75 9.69 -2.69
N PRO A 91 3.62 9.09 -3.12
CA PRO A 91 3.47 7.65 -3.13
C PRO A 91 4.57 6.99 -3.98
N GLY A 92 5.07 5.85 -3.51
CA GLY A 92 6.12 5.11 -4.22
C GLY A 92 5.59 4.53 -5.54
N ASN A 93 6.37 4.64 -6.61
CA ASN A 93 6.05 4.04 -7.90
C ASN A 93 6.82 2.73 -8.07
N LEU A 94 6.11 1.60 -8.15
CA LEU A 94 6.73 0.28 -8.23
C LEU A 94 7.44 0.01 -9.56
N ASN A 95 7.11 0.76 -10.61
CA ASN A 95 7.70 0.58 -11.94
C ASN A 95 9.08 1.24 -12.09
N VAL A 96 9.52 2.02 -11.09
CA VAL A 96 10.81 2.73 -11.11
C VAL A 96 11.80 2.01 -10.20
N HIS A 97 13.08 1.97 -10.61
CA HIS A 97 14.16 1.53 -9.73
C HIS A 97 14.11 2.30 -8.40
N ASP A 98 14.39 1.60 -7.30
CA ASP A 98 14.30 2.13 -5.94
C ASP A 98 12.91 2.65 -5.54
N LYS A 99 11.84 2.26 -6.26
CA LYS A 99 10.44 2.62 -5.99
C LYS A 99 10.18 4.12 -5.91
N SER A 100 11.00 4.91 -6.60
CA SER A 100 11.00 6.38 -6.50
C SER A 100 11.28 6.93 -5.10
N LEU A 101 12.01 6.20 -4.25
CA LEU A 101 12.39 6.61 -2.88
C LEU A 101 13.63 7.54 -2.85
N SER A 102 13.85 8.33 -3.90
CA SER A 102 14.96 9.28 -3.94
C SER A 102 14.56 10.60 -3.27
N THR A 103 15.39 11.10 -2.37
CA THR A 103 15.18 12.39 -1.70
C THR A 103 16.28 13.37 -2.10
N THR A 104 15.90 14.62 -2.39
CA THR A 104 16.87 15.68 -2.66
C THR A 104 17.25 16.38 -1.37
N LEU A 105 18.51 16.22 -0.97
CA LEU A 105 19.10 16.99 0.14
C LEU A 105 19.43 18.40 -0.35
N LYS A 106 18.72 19.41 0.16
CA LYS A 106 19.11 20.80 -0.06
C LYS A 106 20.30 21.12 0.84
N PRO A 107 21.40 21.71 0.32
CA PRO A 107 22.45 22.26 1.16
C PRO A 107 21.85 23.33 2.07
N ILE A 108 21.93 23.12 3.38
CA ILE A 108 21.53 24.12 4.36
C ILE A 108 22.81 24.84 4.74
N HIS A 109 22.94 26.13 4.40
CA HIS A 109 24.04 26.98 4.85
C HIS A 109 23.86 27.36 6.33
N ARG A 110 23.74 26.37 7.20
CA ARG A 110 23.68 26.55 8.65
C ARG A 110 24.68 25.64 9.33
N ASP A 111 25.39 26.19 10.31
CA ASP A 111 26.27 25.41 11.18
C ASP A 111 25.46 24.56 12.18
N ALA A 112 26.16 23.71 12.95
CA ALA A 112 25.54 22.88 13.99
C ALA A 112 24.82 23.68 15.10
N PHE A 113 25.09 24.99 15.20
CA PHE A 113 24.44 25.91 16.12
C PHE A 113 23.31 26.72 15.46
N GLY A 114 22.99 26.45 14.18
CA GLY A 114 21.91 27.09 13.43
C GLY A 114 22.22 28.48 12.86
N ARG A 115 23.49 28.94 12.88
CA ARG A 115 23.93 30.23 12.32
C ARG A 115 24.17 30.10 10.83
N ALA A 116 23.83 31.15 10.08
CA ALA A 116 24.13 31.20 8.65
C ALA A 116 25.65 31.25 8.42
N LEU A 117 26.13 30.44 7.47
CA LEU A 117 27.51 30.44 6.98
C LEU A 117 27.73 31.52 5.92
#